data_AF-A0A7K5CEM7-F1
#
_entry.id   AF-A0A7K5CEM7-F1
#
_cell.length_a   1.000
_cell.length_b   1.000
_cell.length_c   1.000
_cell.angle_alpha   90.00
_cell.angle_beta   90.00
_cell.angle_gamma   90.00
#
_symmetry.space_group_name_H-M   'P 1'
#
loop_
_entity.id
_entity.type
_entity.pdbx_description
1 polymer ?
#
loop_
_entity_poly.entity_id
_entity_poly.type
_entity_poly.pdbx_seq_one_letter_code
_entity_poly.pdbx_strand_id
1 'polypeptide(L)'
;GEPLLQPYPPGQHGPRHSHRHVRDCQPLKHGNVTHEAWPGDNSTGGPVAVTRTFVSYIHPEGSDRKVIYGHFTFVRNPLRTFSVLEPGGAGGCLAQRRAPVEETAKLRKCLVAQNGGYFNMETGECLGNVVSDGRLVRDSGGIQNAQFGIRKDGTMVFGYLSEEDVLDQSNPFVQLVSGVVWLLRNGEVYVNQSRAAECGDTQTTGTFDRFINVISARTAVGHDRQGRLVLVHVDGQTESRGVNLWEMAEFLKQQGVINAINLDGGGSATLVLNGTLANYPSEHCSFDSMWRCPRSISTVVCVHEPGCDPPDCSGHGLCVAGRCHCDGPFWAGPACDTLDCGPANCSLRGVCSAAGCLCDAGWTGSNCTEECPLGWFGPSCQSRCACDHSCPCDPETGSCNITHHGALQDHLHRAGQCLAFQEKSNDKFSLSESSWLSLSSALALLLVLSALGNVGLVLQGRRQPRDRDYRYHPLRDINGD
;
A
#
# COMPACT_ATOMS: atom_id res chain seq x y z
N GLY A 1 -7.64 -37.26 0.16
CA GLY A 1 -7.60 -35.80 0.36
C GLY A 1 -6.84 -35.51 1.63
N GLU A 2 -6.22 -34.33 1.75
CA GLU A 2 -5.57 -33.91 3.00
C GLU A 2 -6.62 -33.73 4.11
N PRO A 3 -6.37 -34.12 5.37
CA PRO A 3 -7.30 -33.86 6.47
C PRO A 3 -7.53 -32.36 6.66
N LEU A 4 -8.79 -31.94 6.61
CA LEU A 4 -9.18 -30.57 6.90
C LEU A 4 -8.88 -30.24 8.36
N LEU A 5 -8.24 -29.11 8.59
CA LEU A 5 -7.96 -28.59 9.92
C LEU A 5 -9.16 -27.76 10.39
N GLN A 6 -10.14 -28.43 11.00
CA GLN A 6 -11.37 -27.78 11.48
C GLN A 6 -11.43 -27.79 13.01
N PRO A 7 -11.69 -26.63 13.65
CA PRO A 7 -11.84 -26.56 15.11
C PRO A 7 -13.18 -27.12 15.59
N TYR A 8 -14.22 -27.10 14.75
CA TYR A 8 -15.58 -27.46 15.10
C TYR A 8 -16.19 -28.45 14.10
N PRO A 9 -17.18 -29.27 14.51
CA PRO A 9 -17.94 -30.12 13.60
C PRO A 9 -18.68 -29.32 12.50
N PRO A 10 -18.97 -29.94 11.34
CA PRO A 10 -19.71 -29.29 10.26
C PRO A 10 -21.02 -28.67 10.73
N GLY A 11 -21.31 -27.45 10.25
CA GLY A 11 -22.55 -26.73 10.54
C GLY A 11 -22.59 -25.97 11.87
N GLN A 12 -21.51 -25.99 12.67
CA GLN A 12 -21.41 -25.20 13.91
C GLN A 12 -20.03 -24.54 13.98
N HIS A 13 -19.97 -23.21 14.10
CA HIS A 13 -18.71 -22.49 14.29
C HIS A 13 -18.80 -21.63 15.55
N GLY A 14 -17.79 -21.75 16.40
CA GLY A 14 -17.71 -21.07 17.69
C GLY A 14 -18.51 -21.77 18.80
N PRO A 15 -18.29 -21.35 20.06
CA PRO A 15 -19.09 -21.81 21.18
C PRO A 15 -20.50 -21.21 21.17
N ARG A 16 -21.42 -21.84 21.91
CA ARG A 16 -22.82 -21.36 22.06
C ARG A 16 -23.07 -20.54 23.32
N HIS A 17 -22.09 -20.46 24.23
CA HIS A 17 -22.21 -19.67 25.46
C HIS A 17 -21.96 -18.18 25.19
N SER A 18 -22.45 -17.34 26.09
CA SER A 18 -22.38 -15.89 25.95
C SER A 18 -21.01 -15.32 26.34
N HIS A 19 -20.75 -14.07 25.95
CA HIS A 19 -19.59 -13.29 26.41
C HIS A 19 -19.47 -13.25 27.95
N ARG A 20 -20.61 -13.18 28.66
CA ARG A 20 -20.65 -13.24 30.13
C ARG A 20 -19.99 -14.52 30.66
N HIS A 21 -20.25 -15.66 30.04
CA HIS A 21 -19.63 -16.93 30.44
C HIS A 21 -18.09 -16.86 30.30
N VAL A 22 -17.58 -16.34 29.19
CA VAL A 22 -16.13 -16.17 28.98
C VAL A 22 -15.50 -15.29 30.06
N ARG A 23 -16.17 -14.19 30.40
CA ARG A 23 -15.72 -13.28 31.47
C ARG A 23 -15.75 -13.95 32.86
N ASP A 24 -16.77 -14.74 33.15
CA ASP A 24 -16.92 -15.34 34.48
C ASP A 24 -15.97 -16.57 34.65
N CYS A 25 -15.56 -17.21 33.55
CA CYS A 25 -14.65 -18.36 33.55
C CYS A 25 -13.17 -18.02 33.32
N GLN A 26 -12.81 -16.77 33.02
CA GLN A 26 -11.41 -16.38 32.83
C GLN A 26 -10.63 -16.31 34.16
N PRO A 27 -9.28 -16.41 34.14
CA PRO A 27 -8.47 -16.26 35.35
C PRO A 27 -8.70 -14.91 36.05
N LEU A 28 -8.86 -14.95 37.38
CA LEU A 28 -9.15 -13.77 38.23
C LEU A 28 -8.18 -12.60 38.03
N LYS A 29 -6.93 -12.87 37.64
CA LYS A 29 -5.92 -11.83 37.34
C LYS A 29 -6.32 -10.86 36.22
N HIS A 30 -7.29 -11.23 35.37
CA HIS A 30 -7.79 -10.42 34.27
C HIS A 30 -9.08 -9.63 34.61
N GLY A 31 -9.62 -9.81 35.82
CA GLY A 31 -10.84 -9.15 36.28
C GLY A 31 -12.00 -9.36 35.31
N ASN A 32 -12.64 -8.27 34.90
CA ASN A 32 -13.81 -8.29 34.01
C ASN A 32 -13.48 -8.01 32.54
N VAL A 33 -12.22 -7.77 32.20
CA VAL A 33 -11.81 -7.40 30.84
C VAL A 33 -11.39 -8.67 30.09
N THR A 34 -12.03 -8.93 28.95
CA THR A 34 -11.83 -10.15 28.15
C THR A 34 -10.98 -9.92 26.90
N HIS A 35 -10.42 -8.73 26.74
CA HIS A 35 -9.55 -8.33 25.63
C HIS A 35 -8.35 -7.53 26.17
N GLU A 36 -7.32 -7.39 25.34
CA GLU A 36 -6.20 -6.48 25.57
C GLU A 36 -6.20 -5.41 24.48
N ALA A 37 -5.87 -4.18 24.86
CA ALA A 37 -5.75 -3.04 23.97
C ALA A 37 -4.31 -2.51 23.97
N TRP A 38 -3.78 -2.19 22.80
CA TRP A 38 -2.41 -1.69 22.64
C TRP A 38 -2.36 -0.60 21.56
N PRO A 39 -1.68 0.54 21.79
CA PRO A 39 -1.55 1.57 20.78
C PRO A 39 -0.74 1.04 19.59
N GLY A 40 -1.29 1.16 18.38
CA GLY A 40 -0.55 0.86 17.15
C GLY A 40 0.63 1.81 16.95
N ASP A 41 1.74 1.28 16.44
CA ASP A 41 2.84 2.09 15.92
C ASP A 41 2.30 3.10 14.92
N ASN A 42 2.68 4.37 15.02
CA ASN A 42 2.27 5.43 14.09
C ASN A 42 3.45 5.97 13.27
N SER A 43 4.60 5.29 13.31
CA SER A 43 5.79 5.70 12.59
C SER A 43 5.60 5.66 11.07
N THR A 44 6.00 6.72 10.39
CA THR A 44 5.91 6.86 8.92
C THR A 44 7.26 6.71 8.21
N GLY A 45 8.36 6.66 8.97
CA GLY A 45 9.70 6.46 8.42
C GLY A 45 10.01 4.99 8.15
N GLY A 46 10.72 4.71 7.06
CA GLY A 46 11.15 3.36 6.68
C GLY A 46 10.10 2.57 5.89
N PRO A 47 10.36 1.28 5.60
CA PRO A 47 9.44 0.45 4.85
C PRO A 47 8.16 0.13 5.64
N VAL A 48 7.02 0.09 4.96
CA VAL A 48 5.71 -0.25 5.53
C VAL A 48 5.73 -1.63 6.19
N ALA A 49 6.36 -2.60 5.55
CA ALA A 49 6.47 -3.97 6.04
C ALA A 49 7.88 -4.52 5.86
N VAL A 50 8.34 -5.30 6.84
CA VAL A 50 9.58 -6.07 6.74
C VAL A 50 9.25 -7.54 6.97
N THR A 51 9.38 -8.35 5.91
CA THR A 51 9.20 -9.80 5.98
C THR A 51 10.53 -10.49 6.19
N ARG A 52 10.59 -11.39 7.17
CA ARG A 52 11.74 -12.22 7.51
C ARG A 52 11.35 -13.69 7.37
N THR A 53 11.98 -14.37 6.43
CA THR A 53 11.88 -15.83 6.31
C THR A 53 12.70 -16.50 7.40
N PHE A 54 12.20 -17.59 7.96
CA PHE A 54 12.94 -18.40 8.90
C PHE A 54 12.87 -19.89 8.56
N VAL A 55 13.93 -20.58 8.95
CA VAL A 55 13.99 -22.04 9.05
C VAL A 55 14.45 -22.34 10.46
N SER A 56 13.55 -22.86 11.30
CA SER A 56 13.80 -23.04 12.73
C SER A 56 13.64 -24.49 13.13
N TYR A 57 14.34 -24.88 14.20
CA TYR A 57 14.25 -26.21 14.80
C TYR A 57 13.44 -26.13 16.09
N ILE A 58 12.30 -26.81 16.12
CA ILE A 58 11.52 -27.00 17.35
C ILE A 58 11.91 -28.36 17.94
N HIS A 59 11.99 -28.40 19.27
CA HIS A 59 12.25 -29.61 20.04
C HIS A 59 10.96 -29.98 20.79
N PRO A 60 10.06 -30.78 20.20
CA PRO A 60 8.91 -31.29 20.92
C PRO A 60 9.40 -32.17 22.07
N GLU A 61 8.74 -32.09 23.23
CA GLU A 61 9.08 -32.95 24.36
C GLU A 61 9.05 -34.44 23.92
N GLY A 62 10.17 -35.14 24.09
CA GLY A 62 10.27 -36.57 23.78
C GLY A 62 10.37 -36.94 22.30
N SER A 63 10.64 -36.01 21.39
CA SER A 63 10.79 -36.28 19.95
C SER A 63 12.09 -35.72 19.36
N ASP A 64 12.48 -36.22 18.19
CA ASP A 64 13.55 -35.65 17.39
C ASP A 64 13.22 -34.21 16.96
N ARG A 65 14.28 -33.42 16.76
CA ARG A 65 14.17 -32.04 16.27
C ARG A 65 13.38 -31.99 14.96
N LYS A 66 12.45 -31.06 14.89
CA LYS A 66 11.59 -30.83 13.72
C LYS A 66 11.94 -29.49 13.08
N VAL A 67 12.06 -29.48 11.76
CA VAL A 67 12.29 -28.27 10.98
C VAL A 67 10.96 -27.62 10.62
N ILE A 68 10.83 -26.33 10.85
CA ILE A 68 9.69 -25.52 10.42
C ILE A 68 10.16 -24.38 9.53
N TYR A 69 9.33 -24.07 8.53
CA TYR A 69 9.56 -23.01 7.55
C TYR A 69 8.45 -22.00 7.70
N GLY A 70 8.79 -20.72 7.60
CA GLY A 70 7.77 -19.70 7.73
C GLY A 70 8.30 -18.29 7.59
N HIS A 71 7.43 -17.35 7.89
CA HIS A 71 7.68 -15.92 7.74
C HIS A 71 7.12 -15.15 8.93
N PHE A 72 7.88 -14.16 9.39
CA PHE A 72 7.36 -13.05 10.19
C PHE A 72 7.31 -11.81 9.33
N THR A 73 6.18 -11.12 9.33
CA THR A 73 6.05 -9.80 8.72
C THR A 73 5.76 -8.79 9.81
N PHE A 74 6.65 -7.81 9.96
CA PHE A 74 6.49 -6.70 10.89
C PHE A 74 5.98 -5.48 10.13
N VAL A 75 4.83 -4.96 10.55
CA VAL A 75 4.09 -3.91 9.85
C VAL A 75 4.10 -2.64 10.71
N ARG A 76 4.48 -1.52 10.09
CA ARG A 76 4.44 -0.18 10.68
C ARG A 76 3.16 0.53 10.29
N ASN A 77 2.73 1.45 11.15
CA ASN A 77 1.51 2.24 10.93
C ASN A 77 0.28 1.40 10.54
N PRO A 78 -0.06 0.32 11.30
CA PRO A 78 -1.11 -0.60 10.90
C PRO A 78 -2.48 0.07 10.73
N LEU A 79 -2.75 1.19 11.40
CA LEU A 79 -3.96 1.98 11.16
C LEU A 79 -4.12 2.41 9.69
N ARG A 80 -3.01 2.74 9.01
CA ARG A 80 -3.02 3.25 7.63
C ARG A 80 -2.61 2.20 6.60
N THR A 81 -1.95 1.13 7.02
CA THR A 81 -1.29 0.17 6.12
C THR A 81 -1.86 -1.23 6.17
N PHE A 82 -2.79 -1.52 7.09
CA PHE A 82 -3.42 -2.82 7.23
C PHE A 82 -4.92 -2.77 6.91
N SER A 83 -5.39 -3.72 6.10
CA SER A 83 -6.81 -3.92 5.80
C SER A 83 -7.21 -5.39 5.90
N VAL A 84 -8.42 -5.62 6.39
CA VAL A 84 -9.14 -6.89 6.21
C VAL A 84 -9.96 -6.78 4.93
N LEU A 85 -9.78 -7.73 4.01
CA LEU A 85 -10.43 -7.73 2.70
C LEU A 85 -11.41 -8.89 2.59
N GLU A 86 -12.54 -8.63 1.94
CA GLU A 86 -13.51 -9.66 1.52
C GLU A 86 -13.00 -10.46 0.30
N PRO A 87 -13.42 -11.74 0.14
CA PRO A 87 -12.99 -12.60 -0.96
C PRO A 87 -13.37 -12.03 -2.33
N GLY A 88 -12.37 -11.72 -3.16
CA GLY A 88 -12.60 -11.16 -4.50
C GLY A 88 -13.19 -9.74 -4.48
N GLY A 89 -12.99 -8.98 -3.38
CA GLY A 89 -13.41 -7.58 -3.25
C GLY A 89 -14.69 -7.39 -2.45
N ALA A 90 -15.11 -6.12 -2.33
CA ALA A 90 -16.25 -5.72 -1.52
C ALA A 90 -17.55 -6.47 -1.90
N GLY A 91 -18.27 -6.97 -0.90
CA GLY A 91 -19.47 -7.80 -1.07
C GLY A 91 -19.18 -9.29 -1.28
N GLY A 92 -17.91 -9.70 -1.28
CA GLY A 92 -17.50 -11.09 -1.39
C GLY A 92 -18.10 -12.01 -0.32
N CYS A 93 -18.20 -11.54 0.93
CA CYS A 93 -18.78 -12.33 2.02
C CYS A 93 -20.30 -12.51 1.85
N LEU A 94 -21.01 -11.46 1.45
CA LEU A 94 -22.45 -11.54 1.19
C LEU A 94 -22.77 -12.50 0.04
N ALA A 95 -21.92 -12.53 -0.98
CA ALA A 95 -22.03 -13.45 -2.12
C ALA A 95 -21.51 -14.86 -1.82
N GLN A 96 -21.06 -15.15 -0.58
CA GLN A 96 -20.44 -16.41 -0.18
C GLN A 96 -19.30 -16.84 -1.12
N ARG A 97 -18.55 -15.85 -1.63
CA ARG A 97 -17.47 -16.09 -2.58
C ARG A 97 -16.27 -16.69 -1.85
N ARG A 98 -15.53 -17.53 -2.58
CA ARG A 98 -14.19 -17.96 -2.21
C ARG A 98 -13.21 -17.58 -3.32
N ALA A 99 -12.06 -17.03 -2.96
CA ALA A 99 -11.04 -16.62 -3.92
C ALA A 99 -9.64 -16.91 -3.37
N PRO A 100 -8.64 -17.20 -4.23
CA PRO A 100 -7.26 -17.28 -3.79
C PRO A 100 -6.79 -15.95 -3.19
N VAL A 101 -5.84 -16.02 -2.25
CA VAL A 101 -5.24 -14.81 -1.64
C VAL A 101 -4.63 -13.91 -2.71
N GLU A 102 -3.97 -14.48 -3.72
CA GLU A 102 -3.33 -13.73 -4.81
C GLU A 102 -4.31 -12.87 -5.60
N GLU A 103 -5.51 -13.36 -5.86
CA GLU A 103 -6.55 -12.63 -6.61
C GLU A 103 -7.05 -11.44 -5.79
N THR A 104 -7.41 -11.69 -4.53
CA THR A 104 -7.92 -10.64 -3.63
C THR A 104 -6.84 -9.60 -3.31
N ALA A 105 -5.59 -10.03 -3.13
CA ALA A 105 -4.47 -9.15 -2.84
C ALA A 105 -4.15 -8.16 -3.97
N LYS A 106 -4.34 -8.57 -5.23
CA LYS A 106 -4.11 -7.70 -6.40
C LYS A 106 -5.07 -6.51 -6.43
N LEU A 107 -6.31 -6.68 -5.97
CA LEU A 107 -7.33 -5.62 -5.97
C LEU A 107 -6.94 -4.41 -5.10
N ARG A 108 -6.14 -4.63 -4.05
CA ARG A 108 -5.66 -3.58 -3.13
C ARG A 108 -4.15 -3.36 -3.19
N LYS A 109 -3.48 -3.92 -4.21
CA LYS A 109 -2.02 -3.82 -4.40
C LYS A 109 -1.26 -4.14 -3.10
N CYS A 110 -1.62 -5.24 -2.44
CA CYS A 110 -0.99 -5.63 -1.19
C CYS A 110 0.49 -5.93 -1.39
N LEU A 111 1.34 -5.32 -0.57
CA LEU A 111 2.76 -5.64 -0.44
C LEU A 111 2.94 -7.03 0.18
N VAL A 112 2.15 -7.31 1.22
CA VAL A 112 2.08 -8.61 1.89
C VAL A 112 0.62 -8.96 2.09
N ALA A 113 0.21 -10.19 1.77
CA ALA A 113 -1.11 -10.69 2.08
C ALA A 113 -1.04 -12.12 2.60
N GLN A 114 -1.88 -12.45 3.56
CA GLN A 114 -2.09 -13.83 4.02
C GLN A 114 -3.59 -14.10 4.16
N ASN A 115 -3.98 -15.37 4.20
CA ASN A 115 -5.37 -15.71 4.48
C ASN A 115 -5.80 -15.17 5.86
N GLY A 116 -7.08 -14.84 5.98
CA GLY A 116 -7.67 -14.22 7.17
C GLY A 116 -8.44 -15.22 8.02
N GLY A 117 -9.69 -14.86 8.31
CA GLY A 117 -10.60 -15.61 9.16
C GLY A 117 -11.12 -16.89 8.54
N TYR A 118 -11.81 -17.67 9.37
CA TYR A 118 -12.42 -18.93 9.00
C TYR A 118 -13.63 -18.75 8.08
N PHE A 119 -14.02 -19.83 7.42
CA PHE A 119 -15.20 -19.87 6.55
C PHE A 119 -15.78 -21.28 6.45
N ASN A 120 -17.03 -21.36 6.01
CA ASN A 120 -17.65 -22.63 5.71
C ASN A 120 -17.14 -23.15 4.36
N MET A 121 -16.43 -24.29 4.37
CA MET A 121 -15.83 -24.88 3.16
C MET A 121 -16.86 -25.35 2.13
N GLU A 122 -18.09 -25.66 2.55
CA GLU A 122 -19.17 -26.13 1.68
C GLU A 122 -19.91 -24.97 1.03
N THR A 123 -20.30 -23.96 1.82
CA THR A 123 -21.12 -22.84 1.34
C THR A 123 -20.29 -21.64 0.88
N GLY A 124 -19.08 -21.44 1.40
CA GLY A 124 -18.27 -20.23 1.20
C GLY A 124 -18.62 -19.08 2.14
N GLU A 125 -19.52 -19.29 3.11
CA GLU A 125 -19.90 -18.27 4.08
C GLU A 125 -18.71 -17.87 4.97
N CYS A 126 -18.43 -16.56 5.06
CA CYS A 126 -17.44 -16.00 5.99
C CYS A 126 -17.84 -16.28 7.45
N LEU A 127 -16.91 -16.60 8.35
CA LEU A 127 -17.21 -16.90 9.76
C LEU A 127 -16.67 -15.82 10.73
N GLY A 128 -17.35 -15.65 11.88
CA GLY A 128 -17.03 -14.63 12.87
C GLY A 128 -17.39 -13.19 12.46
N ASN A 129 -16.86 -12.23 13.21
CA ASN A 129 -16.99 -10.80 12.97
C ASN A 129 -16.00 -10.37 11.88
N VAL A 130 -16.48 -9.53 10.95
CA VAL A 130 -15.67 -8.95 9.88
C VAL A 130 -15.99 -7.47 9.73
N VAL A 131 -14.97 -6.63 9.89
CA VAL A 131 -15.01 -5.20 9.55
C VAL A 131 -13.90 -4.95 8.53
N SER A 132 -14.26 -4.36 7.40
CA SER A 132 -13.37 -4.08 6.27
C SER A 132 -13.40 -2.60 5.95
N ASP A 133 -12.28 -1.91 6.18
CA ASP A 133 -12.11 -0.47 5.93
C ASP A 133 -13.25 0.38 6.55
N GLY A 134 -13.61 0.08 7.80
CA GLY A 134 -14.67 0.77 8.56
C GLY A 134 -16.10 0.31 8.27
N ARG A 135 -16.31 -0.58 7.29
CA ARG A 135 -17.63 -1.17 7.02
C ARG A 135 -17.79 -2.48 7.78
N LEU A 136 -18.83 -2.57 8.61
CA LEU A 136 -19.27 -3.84 9.19
C LEU A 136 -19.78 -4.75 8.07
N VAL A 137 -19.00 -5.79 7.74
CA VAL A 137 -19.31 -6.77 6.69
C VAL A 137 -20.14 -7.90 7.27
N ARG A 138 -19.78 -8.36 8.48
CA ARG A 138 -20.49 -9.43 9.17
C ARG A 138 -20.40 -9.23 10.68
N ASP A 139 -21.56 -9.36 11.31
CA ASP A 139 -21.70 -9.51 12.75
C ASP A 139 -21.97 -10.98 13.06
N SER A 140 -21.25 -11.53 14.03
CA SER A 140 -21.43 -12.89 14.50
C SER A 140 -22.57 -13.04 15.51
N GLY A 141 -23.15 -11.94 16.01
CA GLY A 141 -24.18 -11.97 17.06
C GLY A 141 -23.60 -12.41 18.42
N GLY A 142 -22.36 -11.99 18.71
CA GLY A 142 -21.69 -12.26 19.97
C GLY A 142 -21.10 -13.67 20.12
N ILE A 143 -20.79 -14.38 19.02
CA ILE A 143 -20.05 -15.66 19.08
C ILE A 143 -18.65 -15.43 19.65
N GLN A 144 -18.28 -16.24 20.63
CA GLN A 144 -17.06 -16.06 21.41
C GLN A 144 -15.87 -16.80 20.83
N ASN A 145 -15.25 -16.20 19.83
CA ASN A 145 -13.94 -16.60 19.31
C ASN A 145 -12.90 -15.50 19.49
N ALA A 146 -11.62 -15.86 19.40
CA ALA A 146 -10.52 -14.90 19.47
C ALA A 146 -10.60 -13.90 18.31
N GLN A 147 -10.50 -12.61 18.61
CA GLN A 147 -10.63 -11.53 17.63
C GLN A 147 -9.40 -10.64 17.62
N PHE A 148 -9.11 -10.09 16.44
CA PHE A 148 -8.14 -9.03 16.24
C PHE A 148 -8.80 -7.90 15.46
N GLY A 149 -8.69 -6.68 15.98
CA GLY A 149 -9.16 -5.50 15.27
C GLY A 149 -8.33 -4.26 15.56
N ILE A 150 -8.52 -3.24 14.73
CA ILE A 150 -7.94 -1.91 14.88
C ILE A 150 -9.09 -0.92 14.99
N ARG A 151 -9.09 -0.11 16.04
CA ARG A 151 -10.07 0.97 16.24
C ARG A 151 -9.65 2.24 15.48
N LYS A 152 -10.60 3.17 15.32
CA LYS A 152 -10.43 4.41 14.55
C LYS A 152 -9.27 5.30 15.06
N ASP A 153 -8.96 5.23 16.34
CA ASP A 153 -7.82 5.93 16.97
C ASP A 153 -6.46 5.23 16.78
N GLY A 154 -6.43 4.05 16.14
CA GLY A 154 -5.21 3.25 15.96
C GLY A 154 -4.94 2.24 17.08
N THR A 155 -5.85 2.12 18.05
CA THR A 155 -5.74 1.09 19.10
C THR A 155 -5.97 -0.30 18.50
N MET A 156 -4.99 -1.20 18.64
CA MET A 156 -5.13 -2.61 18.32
C MET A 156 -5.78 -3.36 19.48
N VAL A 157 -6.75 -4.22 19.20
CA VAL A 157 -7.50 -4.97 20.19
C VAL A 157 -7.39 -6.46 19.89
N PHE A 158 -7.06 -7.26 20.91
CA PHE A 158 -6.94 -8.72 20.84
C PHE A 158 -7.75 -9.38 21.94
N GLY A 159 -8.50 -10.44 21.63
CA GLY A 159 -9.19 -11.26 22.63
C GLY A 159 -10.66 -11.48 22.33
N TYR A 160 -11.50 -11.53 23.37
CA TYR A 160 -12.92 -11.82 23.25
C TYR A 160 -13.76 -10.55 23.39
N LEU A 161 -14.63 -10.31 22.41
CA LEU A 161 -15.48 -9.13 22.32
C LEU A 161 -16.95 -9.52 22.45
N SER A 162 -17.71 -8.69 23.15
CA SER A 162 -19.17 -8.73 23.09
C SER A 162 -19.69 -8.11 21.79
N GLU A 163 -20.95 -8.35 21.46
CA GLU A 163 -21.60 -7.67 20.33
C GLU A 163 -21.61 -6.14 20.52
N GLU A 164 -21.82 -5.67 21.75
CA GLU A 164 -21.77 -4.25 22.09
C GLU A 164 -20.37 -3.64 21.84
N ASP A 165 -19.30 -4.36 22.19
CA ASP A 165 -17.92 -3.90 21.93
C ASP A 165 -17.66 -3.72 20.42
N VAL A 166 -18.24 -4.59 19.60
CA VAL A 166 -18.07 -4.60 18.13
C VAL A 166 -18.87 -3.47 17.48
N LEU A 167 -20.06 -3.18 18.01
CA LEU A 167 -20.99 -2.17 17.51
C LEU A 167 -20.76 -0.77 18.10
N ASP A 168 -19.74 -0.60 18.95
CA ASP A 168 -19.39 0.69 19.55
C ASP A 168 -19.11 1.77 18.47
N GLN A 169 -19.87 2.86 18.52
CA GLN A 169 -19.77 3.97 17.58
C GLN A 169 -18.84 5.09 18.05
N SER A 170 -18.43 5.10 19.32
CA SER A 170 -17.60 6.16 19.90
C SER A 170 -16.16 6.09 19.36
N ASN A 171 -15.59 4.89 19.34
CA ASN A 171 -14.29 4.59 18.72
C ASN A 171 -14.41 3.28 17.92
N PRO A 172 -15.07 3.32 16.75
CA PRO A 172 -15.46 2.11 16.02
C PRO A 172 -14.24 1.36 15.51
N PHE A 173 -14.41 0.05 15.29
CA PHE A 173 -13.44 -0.73 14.55
C PHE A 173 -13.37 -0.25 13.10
N VAL A 174 -12.15 -0.05 12.60
CA VAL A 174 -11.86 0.17 11.17
C VAL A 174 -11.45 -1.13 10.49
N GLN A 175 -10.87 -2.07 11.23
CA GLN A 175 -10.53 -3.41 10.77
C GLN A 175 -10.91 -4.40 11.87
N LEU A 176 -11.50 -5.54 11.52
CA LEU A 176 -11.81 -6.61 12.48
C LEU A 176 -11.86 -7.95 11.75
N VAL A 177 -11.22 -8.96 12.32
CA VAL A 177 -11.27 -10.35 11.86
C VAL A 177 -11.28 -11.30 13.05
N SER A 178 -12.11 -12.33 12.97
CA SER A 178 -12.14 -13.42 13.96
C SER A 178 -11.24 -14.59 13.54
N GLY A 179 -10.47 -15.08 14.49
CA GLY A 179 -9.72 -16.33 14.43
C GLY A 179 -10.34 -17.39 15.34
N VAL A 180 -9.56 -18.39 15.72
CA VAL A 180 -9.92 -19.40 16.72
C VAL A 180 -8.67 -19.71 17.54
N VAL A 181 -8.80 -19.64 18.87
CA VAL A 181 -7.71 -19.67 19.87
C VAL A 181 -6.92 -18.36 19.96
N TRP A 182 -6.92 -17.79 21.18
CA TRP A 182 -6.03 -16.72 21.60
C TRP A 182 -4.70 -17.32 22.08
N LEU A 183 -3.64 -17.15 21.28
CA LEU A 183 -2.34 -17.80 21.50
C LEU A 183 -1.59 -17.18 22.68
N LEU A 184 -1.48 -15.85 22.68
CA LEU A 184 -0.71 -15.09 23.66
C LEU A 184 -1.55 -13.96 24.23
N ARG A 185 -1.59 -13.85 25.56
CA ARG A 185 -2.19 -12.72 26.28
C ARG A 185 -1.13 -12.09 27.19
N ASN A 186 -0.79 -10.83 26.91
CA ASN A 186 0.21 -10.05 27.66
C ASN A 186 1.57 -10.79 27.83
N GLY A 187 2.05 -11.39 26.75
CA GLY A 187 3.33 -12.11 26.69
C GLY A 187 3.30 -13.54 27.25
N GLU A 188 2.13 -14.05 27.66
CA GLU A 188 1.97 -15.39 28.22
C GLU A 188 1.10 -16.29 27.33
N VAL A 189 1.43 -17.58 27.28
CA VAL A 189 0.64 -18.59 26.55
C VAL A 189 -0.76 -18.70 27.14
N TYR A 190 -1.77 -18.58 26.28
CA TYR A 190 -3.18 -18.49 26.67
C TYR A 190 -4.07 -19.60 26.05
N VAL A 191 -3.45 -20.60 25.42
CA VAL A 191 -4.14 -21.70 24.70
C VAL A 191 -5.10 -22.48 25.59
N ASN A 192 -4.74 -22.76 26.86
CA ASN A 192 -5.61 -23.53 27.76
C ASN A 192 -6.88 -22.75 28.15
N GLN A 193 -6.74 -21.43 28.35
CA GLN A 193 -7.83 -20.54 28.66
C GLN A 193 -8.74 -20.39 27.44
N SER A 194 -8.17 -20.30 26.24
CA SER A 194 -8.95 -20.34 25.00
C SER A 194 -9.71 -21.64 24.79
N ARG A 195 -9.13 -22.77 25.20
CA ARG A 195 -9.84 -24.05 25.19
C ARG A 195 -11.11 -23.99 26.02
N ALA A 196 -11.08 -23.39 27.22
CA ALA A 196 -12.27 -23.20 28.03
C ALA A 196 -13.22 -22.15 27.44
N ALA A 197 -12.70 -21.06 26.88
CA ALA A 197 -13.50 -19.95 26.38
C ALA A 197 -14.18 -20.22 25.03
N GLU A 198 -13.62 -21.08 24.17
CA GLU A 198 -14.04 -21.26 22.76
C GLU A 198 -14.60 -22.66 22.46
N CYS A 199 -14.51 -23.60 23.41
CA CYS A 199 -15.12 -24.92 23.33
C CYS A 199 -16.53 -24.87 23.93
N GLY A 200 -17.54 -25.42 23.24
CA GLY A 200 -18.89 -25.52 23.79
C GLY A 200 -19.08 -26.76 24.67
N ASP A 201 -19.87 -26.64 25.75
CA ASP A 201 -20.20 -27.76 26.67
C ASP A 201 -20.85 -28.97 25.98
N THR A 202 -21.48 -28.76 24.82
CA THR A 202 -22.17 -29.80 24.03
C THR A 202 -21.35 -30.34 22.87
N GLN A 203 -20.16 -29.77 22.60
CA GLN A 203 -19.29 -30.23 21.52
C GLN A 203 -18.52 -31.48 21.97
N THR A 204 -18.25 -32.39 21.04
CA THR A 204 -17.31 -33.49 21.28
C THR A 204 -15.92 -32.89 21.48
N THR A 205 -15.49 -32.79 22.74
CA THR A 205 -14.20 -32.22 23.19
C THR A 205 -13.01 -32.69 22.35
N GLY A 206 -13.06 -33.92 21.84
CA GLY A 206 -12.01 -34.49 20.97
C GLY A 206 -11.74 -33.75 19.65
N THR A 207 -12.70 -33.00 19.09
CA THR A 207 -12.49 -32.26 17.82
C THR A 207 -11.65 -31.00 18.03
N PHE A 208 -12.04 -30.16 18.99
CA PHE A 208 -11.30 -28.95 19.36
C PHE A 208 -9.91 -29.29 19.93
N ASP A 209 -9.81 -30.35 20.74
CA ASP A 209 -8.54 -30.83 21.27
C ASP A 209 -7.60 -31.33 20.18
N ARG A 210 -8.12 -32.06 19.19
CA ARG A 210 -7.33 -32.45 18.02
C ARG A 210 -6.86 -31.20 17.27
N PHE A 211 -7.73 -30.21 17.06
CA PHE A 211 -7.36 -28.96 16.40
C PHE A 211 -6.22 -28.22 17.11
N ILE A 212 -6.21 -28.17 18.44
CA ILE A 212 -5.14 -27.53 19.22
C ILE A 212 -3.82 -28.32 19.09
N ASN A 213 -3.89 -29.64 19.24
CA ASN A 213 -2.71 -30.48 19.45
C ASN A 213 -2.09 -31.02 18.15
N VAL A 214 -2.86 -31.07 17.05
CA VAL A 214 -2.37 -31.57 15.76
C VAL A 214 -1.41 -30.57 15.13
N ILE A 215 -0.30 -31.07 14.60
CA ILE A 215 0.61 -30.27 13.79
C ILE A 215 -0.03 -30.01 12.41
N SER A 216 0.08 -28.78 11.92
CA SER A 216 -0.36 -28.40 10.58
C SER A 216 0.29 -27.08 10.16
N ALA A 217 -0.01 -26.59 8.96
CA ALA A 217 0.27 -25.20 8.60
C ALA A 217 -0.59 -24.27 9.47
N ARG A 218 -0.03 -23.14 9.91
CA ARG A 218 -0.71 -22.19 10.82
C ARG A 218 -0.44 -20.75 10.39
N THR A 219 -1.42 -19.89 10.59
CA THR A 219 -1.24 -18.44 10.46
C THR A 219 -1.71 -17.74 11.73
N ALA A 220 -1.10 -16.60 12.04
CA ALA A 220 -1.44 -15.81 13.20
C ALA A 220 -1.28 -14.32 12.91
N VAL A 221 -1.95 -13.52 13.72
CA VAL A 221 -1.78 -12.08 13.80
C VAL A 221 -1.58 -11.67 15.25
N GLY A 222 -0.61 -10.80 15.50
CA GLY A 222 -0.25 -10.34 16.82
C GLY A 222 0.43 -8.98 16.78
N HIS A 223 1.02 -8.55 17.90
CA HIS A 223 1.84 -7.33 17.94
C HIS A 223 3.03 -7.48 18.87
N ASP A 224 4.04 -6.63 18.66
CA ASP A 224 5.19 -6.51 19.56
C ASP A 224 5.03 -5.37 20.56
N ARG A 225 6.04 -5.18 21.43
CA ARG A 225 6.06 -4.11 22.44
C ARG A 225 6.06 -2.70 21.85
N GLN A 226 6.53 -2.53 20.61
CA GLN A 226 6.57 -1.24 19.94
C GLN A 226 5.24 -0.88 19.28
N GLY A 227 4.23 -1.76 19.35
CA GLY A 227 2.95 -1.55 18.68
C GLY A 227 2.97 -1.86 17.19
N ARG A 228 4.05 -2.49 16.68
CA ARG A 228 4.06 -2.98 15.29
C ARG A 228 3.17 -4.21 15.21
N LEU A 229 2.36 -4.27 14.17
CA LEU A 229 1.57 -5.46 13.87
C LEU A 229 2.50 -6.55 13.33
N VAL A 230 2.27 -7.79 13.75
CA VAL A 230 3.07 -8.96 13.39
C VAL A 230 2.17 -10.00 12.74
N LEU A 231 2.40 -10.26 11.46
CA LEU A 231 1.78 -11.38 10.74
C LEU A 231 2.74 -12.55 10.72
N VAL A 232 2.24 -13.75 11.03
CA VAL A 232 3.08 -14.95 11.10
C VAL A 232 2.45 -16.06 10.31
N HIS A 233 3.27 -16.71 9.50
CA HIS A 233 2.90 -17.84 8.67
C HIS A 233 3.90 -18.98 8.88
N VAL A 234 3.40 -20.19 9.11
CA VAL A 234 4.19 -21.42 9.21
C VAL A 234 3.66 -22.44 8.22
N ASP A 235 4.51 -22.88 7.30
CA ASP A 235 4.17 -23.95 6.37
C ASP A 235 4.04 -25.29 7.10
N GLY A 236 3.18 -26.14 6.57
CA GLY A 236 2.91 -27.44 7.17
C GLY A 236 1.97 -28.29 6.35
N GLN A 237 1.55 -29.40 6.95
CA GLN A 237 0.54 -30.30 6.41
C GLN A 237 -0.05 -31.04 7.60
N THR A 238 -1.37 -31.11 7.70
CA THR A 238 -2.05 -31.68 8.87
C THR A 238 -1.54 -33.09 9.15
N GLU A 239 -1.17 -33.36 10.41
CA GLU A 239 -0.60 -34.63 10.91
C GLU A 239 0.81 -34.98 10.40
N SER A 240 1.45 -34.11 9.62
CA SER A 240 2.74 -34.41 8.98
C SER A 240 3.81 -33.36 9.24
N ARG A 241 3.52 -32.07 8.99
CA ARG A 241 4.50 -30.96 9.05
C ARG A 241 3.86 -29.70 9.62
N GLY A 242 4.69 -28.74 10.01
CA GLY A 242 4.23 -27.49 10.61
C GLY A 242 4.02 -27.65 12.12
N VAL A 243 3.27 -26.77 12.76
CA VAL A 243 3.20 -26.67 14.23
C VAL A 243 1.80 -26.89 14.78
N ASN A 244 1.73 -27.34 16.03
CA ASN A 244 0.52 -27.27 16.82
C ASN A 244 0.41 -25.89 17.51
N LEU A 245 -0.70 -25.61 18.20
CA LEU A 245 -0.92 -24.27 18.74
C LEU A 245 -0.07 -23.95 19.98
N TRP A 246 0.37 -24.97 20.73
CA TRP A 246 1.30 -24.79 21.86
C TRP A 246 2.69 -24.38 21.37
N GLU A 247 3.23 -25.13 20.40
CA GLU A 247 4.50 -24.84 19.75
C GLU A 247 4.48 -23.45 19.10
N MET A 248 3.36 -23.09 18.43
CA MET A 248 3.19 -21.77 17.83
C MET A 248 3.21 -20.67 18.90
N ALA A 249 2.45 -20.82 19.98
CA ALA A 249 2.39 -19.81 21.04
C ALA A 249 3.76 -19.60 21.70
N GLU A 250 4.48 -20.67 22.04
CA GLU A 250 5.83 -20.57 22.61
C GLU A 250 6.82 -19.94 21.63
N PHE A 251 6.74 -20.29 20.34
CA PHE A 251 7.60 -19.68 19.32
C PHE A 251 7.34 -18.17 19.19
N LEU A 252 6.07 -17.75 19.17
CA LEU A 252 5.71 -16.32 19.15
C LEU A 252 6.19 -15.58 20.41
N LYS A 253 6.06 -16.21 21.59
CA LYS A 253 6.52 -15.66 22.87
C LYS A 253 8.02 -15.42 22.84
N GLN A 254 8.80 -16.39 22.34
CA GLN A 254 10.25 -16.26 22.19
C GLN A 254 10.67 -15.14 21.24
N GLN A 255 9.85 -14.84 20.22
CA GLN A 255 10.09 -13.71 19.31
C GLN A 255 9.62 -12.35 19.86
N GLY A 256 9.12 -12.30 21.10
CA GLY A 256 8.73 -11.06 21.76
C GLY A 256 7.34 -10.53 21.37
N VAL A 257 6.48 -11.38 20.81
CA VAL A 257 5.07 -11.05 20.54
C VAL A 257 4.31 -10.99 21.88
N ILE A 258 3.44 -9.99 22.05
CA ILE A 258 2.75 -9.71 23.31
C ILE A 258 1.34 -10.28 23.30
N ASN A 259 0.53 -9.91 22.32
CA ASN A 259 -0.76 -10.55 22.07
C ASN A 259 -0.79 -11.13 20.67
N ALA A 260 -1.40 -12.31 20.51
CA ALA A 260 -1.58 -12.93 19.19
C ALA A 260 -2.77 -13.89 19.18
N ILE A 261 -3.52 -13.91 18.08
CA ILE A 261 -4.59 -14.89 17.83
C ILE A 261 -4.21 -15.81 16.66
N ASN A 262 -4.72 -17.03 16.67
CA ASN A 262 -4.57 -17.96 15.55
C ASN A 262 -5.68 -17.70 14.50
N LEU A 263 -5.28 -17.58 13.24
CA LEU A 263 -6.15 -17.44 12.07
C LEU A 263 -6.30 -18.80 11.35
N ASP A 264 -6.96 -18.80 10.18
CA ASP A 264 -7.19 -20.07 9.45
C ASP A 264 -5.87 -20.72 9.00
N GLY A 265 -5.83 -22.06 9.01
CA GLY A 265 -4.62 -22.85 8.82
C GLY A 265 -4.79 -24.01 7.84
N GLY A 266 -3.93 -25.02 7.95
CA GLY A 266 -3.91 -26.16 7.02
C GLY A 266 -3.79 -25.70 5.57
N GLY A 267 -4.61 -26.26 4.67
CA GLY A 267 -4.61 -25.87 3.25
C GLY A 267 -4.99 -24.42 2.96
N SER A 268 -5.57 -23.71 3.91
CA SER A 268 -5.85 -22.27 3.77
C SER A 268 -4.60 -21.40 3.96
N ALA A 269 -3.59 -21.91 4.70
CA ALA A 269 -2.38 -21.17 5.05
C ALA A 269 -1.61 -20.73 3.80
N THR A 270 -1.68 -19.43 3.50
CA THR A 270 -1.16 -18.85 2.25
C THR A 270 -0.48 -17.53 2.56
N LEU A 271 0.70 -17.30 2.00
CA LEU A 271 1.42 -16.04 2.02
C LEU A 271 1.69 -15.58 0.59
N VAL A 272 1.36 -14.32 0.32
CA VAL A 272 1.60 -13.64 -0.94
C VAL A 272 2.46 -12.41 -0.68
N LEU A 273 3.57 -12.30 -1.41
CA LEU A 273 4.45 -11.14 -1.39
C LEU A 273 4.40 -10.46 -2.76
N ASN A 274 4.08 -9.16 -2.78
CA ASN A 274 3.94 -8.35 -3.99
C ASN A 274 3.09 -9.01 -5.09
N GLY A 275 1.97 -9.65 -4.69
CA GLY A 275 1.04 -10.30 -5.61
C GLY A 275 1.47 -11.68 -6.13
N THR A 276 2.56 -12.26 -5.60
CA THR A 276 3.06 -13.59 -5.94
C THR A 276 3.06 -14.52 -4.72
N LEU A 277 2.64 -15.78 -4.89
CA LEU A 277 2.71 -16.81 -3.85
C LEU A 277 4.15 -16.99 -3.35
N ALA A 278 4.34 -16.96 -2.03
CA ALA A 278 5.65 -16.95 -1.38
C ALA A 278 5.81 -18.03 -0.29
N ASN A 279 4.87 -18.97 -0.18
CA ASN A 279 4.97 -20.13 0.71
C ASN A 279 4.69 -21.44 -0.04
N TYR A 280 4.70 -22.55 0.69
CA TYR A 280 4.34 -23.87 0.18
C TYR A 280 2.97 -24.32 0.73
N PRO A 281 1.87 -24.10 -0.02
CA PRO A 281 0.55 -24.61 0.35
C PRO A 281 0.55 -26.12 0.59
N SER A 282 -0.32 -26.57 1.47
CA SER A 282 -0.44 -28.00 1.79
C SER A 282 -1.39 -28.75 0.85
N GLU A 283 -2.33 -28.05 0.21
CA GLU A 283 -3.37 -28.68 -0.62
C GLU A 283 -2.82 -29.13 -1.98
N HIS A 284 -3.30 -30.28 -2.46
CA HIS A 284 -2.93 -30.80 -3.78
C HIS A 284 -3.72 -30.11 -4.88
N CYS A 285 -3.12 -29.88 -6.03
CA CYS A 285 -3.82 -29.35 -7.19
C CYS A 285 -4.88 -30.35 -7.69
N SER A 286 -6.05 -29.86 -8.09
CA SER A 286 -7.16 -30.70 -8.57
C SER A 286 -6.84 -31.45 -9.86
N PHE A 287 -5.97 -30.89 -10.69
CA PHE A 287 -5.55 -31.46 -11.97
C PHE A 287 -4.35 -32.41 -11.86
N ASP A 288 -3.56 -32.32 -10.77
CA ASP A 288 -2.38 -33.16 -10.56
C ASP A 288 -2.03 -33.25 -9.07
N SER A 289 -2.10 -34.46 -8.53
CA SER A 289 -1.78 -34.77 -7.13
C SER A 289 -0.29 -34.67 -6.79
N MET A 290 0.60 -34.47 -7.76
CA MET A 290 2.01 -34.21 -7.50
C MET A 290 2.26 -32.79 -7.01
N TRP A 291 1.53 -31.82 -7.56
CA TRP A 291 1.72 -30.39 -7.28
C TRP A 291 0.85 -29.91 -6.14
N ARG A 292 1.30 -28.84 -5.48
CA ARG A 292 0.56 -28.15 -4.42
C ARG A 292 0.00 -26.83 -4.92
N CYS A 293 -1.24 -26.53 -4.56
CA CYS A 293 -1.97 -25.35 -5.00
C CYS A 293 -2.54 -24.59 -3.79
N PRO A 294 -2.57 -23.24 -3.86
CA PRO A 294 -3.25 -22.44 -2.84
C PRO A 294 -4.76 -22.67 -2.90
N ARG A 295 -5.40 -22.63 -1.74
CA ARG A 295 -6.86 -22.77 -1.60
C ARG A 295 -7.57 -21.46 -1.93
N SER A 296 -8.75 -21.57 -2.54
CA SER A 296 -9.74 -20.48 -2.54
C SER A 296 -10.34 -20.31 -1.14
N ILE A 297 -9.98 -19.21 -0.48
CA ILE A 297 -10.32 -18.88 0.91
C ILE A 297 -11.38 -17.76 0.96
N SER A 298 -11.70 -17.31 2.17
CA SER A 298 -12.65 -16.22 2.42
C SER A 298 -11.94 -14.88 2.60
N THR A 299 -11.84 -14.36 3.82
CA THR A 299 -11.21 -13.06 4.07
C THR A 299 -9.69 -13.14 3.93
N VAL A 300 -9.08 -12.02 3.56
CA VAL A 300 -7.63 -11.83 3.42
C VAL A 300 -7.19 -10.71 4.33
N VAL A 301 -6.06 -10.87 5.00
CA VAL A 301 -5.41 -9.74 5.67
C VAL A 301 -4.32 -9.20 4.75
N CYS A 302 -4.37 -7.90 4.48
CA CYS A 302 -3.58 -7.22 3.46
C CYS A 302 -2.78 -6.10 4.11
N VAL A 303 -1.50 -6.05 3.80
CA VAL A 303 -0.62 -4.93 4.10
C VAL A 303 -0.33 -4.20 2.81
N HIS A 304 -0.57 -2.90 2.77
CA HIS A 304 -0.44 -2.07 1.59
C HIS A 304 0.16 -0.71 1.93
N GLU A 305 0.61 0.02 0.90
CA GLU A 305 1.01 1.42 1.05
C GLU A 305 -0.17 2.26 1.58
N PRO A 306 0.08 3.23 2.48
CA PRO A 306 -0.99 4.02 3.05
C PRO A 306 -1.76 4.80 1.98
N GLY A 307 -3.08 4.70 2.02
CA GLY A 307 -3.96 5.48 1.15
C GLY A 307 -3.79 6.98 1.39
N CYS A 308 -3.93 7.77 0.32
CA CYS A 308 -3.91 9.22 0.44
C CYS A 308 -5.16 9.75 1.14
N ASP A 309 -4.92 10.78 1.93
CA ASP A 309 -5.96 11.55 2.60
C ASP A 309 -5.72 13.03 2.29
N PRO A 310 -6.57 13.67 1.46
CA PRO A 310 -7.76 13.13 0.79
C PRO A 310 -7.48 12.10 -0.33
N PRO A 311 -8.44 11.22 -0.69
CA PRO A 311 -8.23 10.18 -1.69
C PRO A 311 -7.99 10.74 -3.08
N ASP A 312 -7.16 10.04 -3.87
CA ASP A 312 -6.87 10.30 -5.29
C ASP A 312 -6.24 11.67 -5.62
N CYS A 313 -5.86 12.47 -4.61
CA CYS A 313 -5.23 13.78 -4.79
C CYS A 313 -5.96 14.67 -5.81
N SER A 314 -7.30 14.58 -5.82
CA SER A 314 -8.21 15.24 -6.76
C SER A 314 -7.88 15.00 -8.25
N GLY A 315 -7.11 13.96 -8.58
CA GLY A 315 -6.61 13.69 -9.93
C GLY A 315 -5.49 14.65 -10.39
N HIS A 316 -4.91 15.41 -9.47
CA HIS A 316 -3.94 16.48 -9.73
C HIS A 316 -2.66 16.30 -8.92
N GLY A 317 -2.31 15.06 -8.60
CA GLY A 317 -1.10 14.74 -7.86
C GLY A 317 -0.87 13.25 -7.71
N LEU A 318 0.32 12.94 -7.22
CA LEU A 318 0.74 11.59 -6.90
C LEU A 318 0.64 11.32 -5.41
N CYS A 319 0.11 10.16 -5.07
CA CYS A 319 0.06 9.69 -3.70
C CYS A 319 1.40 9.10 -3.26
N VAL A 320 2.08 9.75 -2.31
CA VAL A 320 3.37 9.29 -1.77
C VAL A 320 3.29 9.23 -0.25
N ALA A 321 3.44 8.02 0.31
CA ALA A 321 3.37 7.77 1.75
C ALA A 321 2.09 8.34 2.42
N GLY A 322 0.95 8.26 1.72
CA GLY A 322 -0.34 8.74 2.22
C GLY A 322 -0.55 10.26 2.13
N ARG A 323 0.38 11.00 1.51
CA ARG A 323 0.26 12.44 1.26
C ARG A 323 0.29 12.74 -0.24
N CYS A 324 -0.56 13.68 -0.65
CA CYS A 324 -0.59 14.17 -2.02
C CYS A 324 0.60 15.07 -2.32
N HIS A 325 1.31 14.74 -3.39
CA HIS A 325 2.29 15.60 -4.03
C HIS A 325 1.68 16.09 -5.33
N CYS A 326 1.35 17.38 -5.40
CA CYS A 326 0.60 17.94 -6.51
C CYS A 326 1.42 17.99 -7.80
N ASP A 327 0.73 17.79 -8.92
CA ASP A 327 1.31 17.82 -10.25
C ASP A 327 1.54 19.27 -10.68
N GLY A 328 2.71 19.54 -11.23
CA GLY A 328 3.07 20.88 -11.70
C GLY A 328 3.15 21.92 -10.56
N PRO A 329 3.35 23.21 -10.91
CA PRO A 329 3.58 24.26 -9.92
C PRO A 329 2.29 24.94 -9.43
N PHE A 330 1.15 24.70 -10.08
CA PHE A 330 -0.08 25.48 -9.87
C PHE A 330 -1.15 24.76 -9.05
N TRP A 331 -1.04 23.44 -8.87
CA TRP A 331 -1.92 22.71 -7.96
C TRP A 331 -1.37 22.77 -6.54
N ALA A 332 -2.22 23.16 -5.61
CA ALA A 332 -1.88 23.40 -4.22
C ALA A 332 -2.96 22.84 -3.28
N GLY A 333 -2.67 22.90 -1.98
CA GLY A 333 -3.51 22.35 -0.94
C GLY A 333 -3.20 20.88 -0.62
N PRO A 334 -3.72 20.36 0.51
CA PRO A 334 -3.48 18.99 0.93
C PRO A 334 -4.10 17.94 0.00
N ALA A 335 -5.10 18.33 -0.79
CA ALA A 335 -5.81 17.48 -1.75
C ALA A 335 -5.44 17.74 -3.21
N CYS A 336 -4.56 18.71 -3.49
CA CYS A 336 -4.30 19.21 -4.85
C CYS A 336 -5.57 19.68 -5.57
N ASP A 337 -6.52 20.25 -4.82
CA ASP A 337 -7.81 20.74 -5.31
C ASP A 337 -7.82 22.26 -5.55
N THR A 338 -6.78 22.96 -5.11
CA THR A 338 -6.69 24.42 -5.21
C THR A 338 -5.74 24.81 -6.33
N LEU A 339 -6.21 25.61 -7.28
CA LEU A 339 -5.34 26.27 -8.25
C LEU A 339 -4.74 27.54 -7.63
N ASP A 340 -3.42 27.56 -7.49
CA ASP A 340 -2.63 28.67 -7.00
C ASP A 340 -1.64 29.12 -8.08
N CYS A 341 -2.00 30.16 -8.83
CA CYS A 341 -1.13 30.80 -9.81
C CYS A 341 -0.16 31.83 -9.18
N GLY A 342 -0.03 31.86 -7.84
CA GLY A 342 0.86 32.76 -7.11
C GLY A 342 0.20 34.05 -6.61
N PRO A 343 1.00 35.01 -6.10
CA PRO A 343 0.53 36.08 -5.21
C PRO A 343 -0.51 37.06 -5.80
N ALA A 344 -0.61 37.15 -7.13
CA ALA A 344 -1.58 38.00 -7.81
C ALA A 344 -2.72 37.21 -8.46
N ASN A 345 -2.66 35.87 -8.48
CA ASN A 345 -3.62 34.98 -9.14
C ASN A 345 -4.16 35.53 -10.48
N CYS A 346 -3.24 35.76 -11.42
CA CYS A 346 -3.52 36.35 -12.74
C CYS A 346 -3.95 37.82 -12.73
N SER A 347 -3.67 38.55 -11.64
CA SER A 347 -3.81 40.01 -11.50
C SER A 347 -5.19 40.58 -11.83
N LEU A 348 -6.25 39.76 -11.69
CA LEU A 348 -7.63 40.07 -12.13
C LEU A 348 -7.76 40.36 -13.64
N ARG A 349 -6.79 39.90 -14.43
CA ARG A 349 -6.68 40.09 -15.89
C ARG A 349 -6.48 38.76 -16.61
N GLY A 350 -7.03 37.70 -16.03
CA GLY A 350 -6.95 36.35 -16.55
C GLY A 350 -7.55 35.34 -15.58
N VAL A 351 -7.57 34.08 -16.03
CA VAL A 351 -8.10 32.94 -15.28
C VAL A 351 -6.97 31.96 -14.99
N CYS A 352 -6.84 31.55 -13.73
CA CYS A 352 -5.87 30.53 -13.34
C CYS A 352 -6.29 29.15 -13.83
N SER A 353 -5.33 28.41 -14.42
CA SER A 353 -5.54 27.08 -14.98
C SER A 353 -4.40 26.14 -14.57
N ALA A 354 -4.53 24.85 -14.85
CA ALA A 354 -3.49 23.84 -14.58
C ALA A 354 -2.16 24.10 -15.34
N ALA A 355 -2.16 24.96 -16.36
CA ALA A 355 -0.97 25.37 -17.11
C ALA A 355 -0.45 26.76 -16.72
N GLY A 356 -1.06 27.41 -15.72
CA GLY A 356 -0.77 28.78 -15.30
C GLY A 356 -1.88 29.75 -15.71
N CYS A 357 -1.57 31.05 -15.74
CA CYS A 357 -2.55 32.08 -16.06
C CYS A 357 -2.90 32.13 -17.55
N LEU A 358 -4.20 32.05 -17.85
CA LEU A 358 -4.76 32.38 -19.15
C LEU A 358 -5.16 33.85 -19.14
N CYS A 359 -4.36 34.71 -19.76
CA CYS A 359 -4.59 36.14 -19.71
C CYS A 359 -5.72 36.59 -20.65
N ASP A 360 -6.49 37.57 -20.15
CA ASP A 360 -7.53 38.25 -20.90
C ASP A 360 -6.93 38.98 -22.12
N ALA A 361 -7.80 39.42 -23.03
CA ALA A 361 -7.36 40.20 -24.18
C ALA A 361 -6.62 41.47 -23.74
N GLY A 362 -5.52 41.79 -24.41
CA GLY A 362 -4.70 42.95 -24.08
C GLY A 362 -3.61 42.70 -23.03
N TRP A 363 -3.54 41.51 -22.42
CA TRP A 363 -2.60 41.17 -21.36
C TRP A 363 -1.80 39.90 -21.64
N THR A 364 -0.57 39.86 -21.14
CA THR A 364 0.35 38.73 -21.24
C THR A 364 1.31 38.67 -20.04
N GLY A 365 2.27 37.75 -20.10
CA GLY A 365 3.19 37.42 -19.01
C GLY A 365 2.63 36.35 -18.08
N SER A 366 3.48 35.81 -17.20
CA SER A 366 3.14 34.66 -16.36
C SER A 366 1.98 34.92 -15.37
N ASN A 367 1.75 36.19 -15.01
CA ASN A 367 0.70 36.63 -14.08
C ASN A 367 -0.24 37.70 -14.68
N CYS A 368 -0.27 37.86 -16.00
CA CYS A 368 -1.13 38.84 -16.70
C CYS A 368 -0.92 40.30 -16.26
N THR A 369 0.32 40.64 -15.93
CA THR A 369 0.74 41.98 -15.47
C THR A 369 1.26 42.86 -16.60
N GLU A 370 1.59 42.26 -17.75
CA GLU A 370 2.17 42.96 -18.89
C GLU A 370 1.09 43.23 -19.93
N GLU A 371 1.00 44.45 -20.44
CA GLU A 371 0.16 44.76 -21.60
C GLU A 371 0.72 44.09 -22.86
N CYS A 372 -0.13 43.87 -23.87
CA CYS A 372 0.35 43.31 -25.12
C CYS A 372 1.50 44.12 -25.72
N PRO A 373 2.59 43.45 -26.16
CA PRO A 373 3.62 44.11 -26.92
C PRO A 373 3.03 44.67 -28.22
N LEU A 374 3.59 45.79 -28.68
CA LEU A 374 3.12 46.46 -29.89
C LEU A 374 3.10 45.48 -31.08
N GLY A 375 2.01 45.51 -31.84
CA GLY A 375 1.80 44.62 -32.98
C GLY A 375 1.12 43.30 -32.63
N TRP A 376 0.79 43.08 -31.36
CA TRP A 376 0.06 41.92 -30.88
C TRP A 376 -1.21 42.34 -30.14
N PHE A 377 -2.23 41.50 -30.21
CA PHE A 377 -3.52 41.73 -29.57
C PHE A 377 -4.22 40.42 -29.20
N GLY A 378 -5.34 40.54 -28.48
CA GLY A 378 -6.18 39.41 -28.12
C GLY A 378 -5.70 38.67 -26.86
N PRO A 379 -6.34 37.55 -26.49
CA PRO A 379 -6.05 36.83 -25.25
C PRO A 379 -4.62 36.31 -25.25
N SER A 380 -3.89 36.57 -24.16
CA SER A 380 -2.47 36.24 -24.03
C SER A 380 -1.58 36.80 -25.17
N CYS A 381 -2.08 37.79 -25.91
CA CYS A 381 -1.41 38.45 -27.04
C CYS A 381 -0.96 37.49 -28.16
N GLN A 382 -1.75 36.47 -28.47
CA GLN A 382 -1.39 35.44 -29.44
C GLN A 382 -1.66 35.84 -30.91
N SER A 383 -2.35 36.96 -31.16
CA SER A 383 -2.71 37.43 -32.51
C SER A 383 -1.88 38.64 -32.93
N ARG A 384 -1.52 38.72 -34.22
CA ARG A 384 -0.77 39.86 -34.80
C ARG A 384 -1.71 40.87 -35.43
N CYS A 385 -1.48 42.16 -35.19
CA CYS A 385 -2.25 43.25 -35.80
C CYS A 385 -2.20 43.19 -37.34
N ALA A 386 -3.36 43.37 -37.99
CA ALA A 386 -3.51 43.35 -39.46
C ALA A 386 -3.75 44.76 -40.04
N CYS A 387 -3.01 45.76 -39.57
CA CYS A 387 -3.05 47.13 -40.09
C CYS A 387 -2.05 47.30 -41.24
N ASP A 388 -2.20 48.32 -42.10
CA ASP A 388 -1.34 48.57 -43.28
C ASP A 388 0.17 48.63 -42.97
N HIS A 389 0.54 48.87 -41.70
CA HIS A 389 1.92 48.88 -41.22
C HIS A 389 2.16 47.92 -40.03
N SER A 390 1.23 46.99 -39.78
CA SER A 390 1.20 46.00 -38.69
C SER A 390 1.24 46.55 -37.25
N CYS A 391 1.25 47.87 -37.03
CA CYS A 391 1.27 48.58 -35.74
C CYS A 391 0.92 50.08 -35.91
N PRO A 392 0.39 50.78 -34.87
CA PRO A 392 -0.22 50.25 -33.64
C PRO A 392 -1.67 49.81 -33.88
N CYS A 393 -2.12 48.79 -33.15
CA CYS A 393 -3.53 48.43 -33.06
C CYS A 393 -3.95 48.32 -31.59
N ASP A 394 -5.25 48.37 -31.34
CA ASP A 394 -5.82 48.18 -30.01
C ASP A 394 -5.46 46.79 -29.45
N PRO A 395 -4.88 46.70 -28.23
CA PRO A 395 -4.33 45.46 -27.70
C PRO A 395 -5.42 44.44 -27.33
N GLU A 396 -6.67 44.85 -27.09
CA GLU A 396 -7.77 43.94 -26.78
C GLU A 396 -8.44 43.44 -28.06
N THR A 397 -8.77 44.34 -28.98
CA THR A 397 -9.64 44.09 -30.13
C THR A 397 -8.90 43.91 -31.46
N GLY A 398 -7.67 44.40 -31.56
CA GLY A 398 -6.91 44.42 -32.80
C GLY A 398 -7.29 45.56 -33.76
N SER A 399 -8.14 46.49 -33.32
CA SER A 399 -8.63 47.60 -34.14
C SER A 399 -7.51 48.59 -34.50
N CYS A 400 -7.41 48.95 -35.78
CA CYS A 400 -6.43 49.95 -36.27
C CYS A 400 -6.90 51.40 -36.07
N ASN A 401 -8.14 51.61 -35.64
CA ASN A 401 -8.73 52.94 -35.44
C ASN A 401 -8.59 53.40 -33.99
N ILE A 402 -7.35 53.54 -33.51
CA ILE A 402 -7.08 54.00 -32.14
C ILE A 402 -7.09 55.53 -32.08
N THR A 403 -7.94 56.10 -31.22
CA THR A 403 -7.94 57.55 -30.90
C THR A 403 -7.40 57.75 -29.49
N HIS A 404 -6.07 57.76 -29.34
CA HIS A 404 -5.45 58.03 -28.04
C HIS A 404 -5.50 59.54 -27.72
N HIS A 405 -6.52 59.96 -26.98
CA HIS A 405 -6.52 61.27 -26.34
C HIS A 405 -5.60 61.26 -25.12
N GLY A 406 -4.37 61.76 -25.29
CA GLY A 406 -3.52 62.23 -24.19
C GLY A 406 -2.26 61.40 -23.88
N ALA A 407 -1.34 61.23 -24.83
CA ALA A 407 0.10 61.01 -24.59
C ALA A 407 0.90 60.98 -25.92
N LEU A 408 0.94 62.10 -26.65
CA LEU A 408 1.55 62.14 -27.99
C LEU A 408 3.06 61.79 -28.01
N GLN A 409 3.77 62.00 -26.90
CA GLN A 409 5.21 61.80 -26.80
C GLN A 409 5.61 60.32 -26.56
N ASP A 410 4.83 59.57 -25.77
CA ASP A 410 5.15 58.18 -25.39
C ASP A 410 4.86 57.20 -26.55
N HIS A 411 3.83 57.53 -27.35
CA HIS A 411 3.43 56.77 -28.54
C HIS A 411 4.39 56.90 -29.72
N LEU A 412 5.00 58.07 -29.93
CA LEU A 412 6.03 58.27 -30.96
C LEU A 412 7.29 57.43 -30.68
N HIS A 413 7.67 57.30 -29.41
CA HIS A 413 8.81 56.47 -28.98
C HIS A 413 8.51 54.97 -29.14
N ARG A 414 7.29 54.54 -28.79
CA ARG A 414 6.79 53.16 -28.98
C ARG A 414 6.66 52.78 -30.46
N ALA A 415 6.10 53.65 -31.30
CA ALA A 415 6.02 53.45 -32.75
C ALA A 415 7.40 53.33 -33.41
N GLY A 416 8.38 54.13 -32.95
CA GLY A 416 9.78 54.06 -33.42
C GLY A 416 10.48 52.74 -33.09
N GLN A 417 10.23 52.15 -31.91
CA GLN A 417 10.77 50.83 -31.53
C GLN A 417 10.17 49.70 -32.39
N CYS A 418 8.91 49.85 -32.82
CA CYS A 418 8.23 48.84 -33.63
C CYS A 418 8.75 48.79 -35.07
N LEU A 419 9.02 49.95 -35.67
CA LEU A 419 9.64 50.04 -36.99
C LEU A 419 11.07 49.44 -36.98
N ALA A 420 11.82 49.62 -35.89
CA ALA A 420 13.15 49.03 -35.73
C ALA A 420 13.15 47.49 -35.57
N PHE A 421 12.09 46.89 -35.01
CA PHE A 421 11.98 45.43 -34.87
C PHE A 421 11.64 44.75 -36.21
N GLN A 422 10.97 45.46 -37.13
CA GLN A 422 10.66 45.00 -38.48
C GLN A 422 11.93 44.85 -39.34
N GLU A 423 12.92 45.73 -39.19
CA GLU A 423 14.24 45.57 -39.82
C GLU A 423 15.01 44.36 -39.27
N LYS A 424 14.91 44.09 -37.96
CA LYS A 424 15.65 42.99 -37.32
C LYS A 424 15.04 41.60 -37.52
N SER A 425 13.73 41.50 -37.73
CA SER A 425 13.04 40.23 -38.01
C SER A 425 13.33 39.68 -39.42
N ASN A 426 13.87 40.49 -40.33
CA ASN A 426 14.18 40.06 -41.68
C ASN A 426 15.61 39.51 -41.83
N ASP A 427 16.44 39.64 -40.80
CA ASP A 427 17.69 38.89 -40.69
C ASP A 427 17.36 37.48 -40.19
N LYS A 428 16.94 36.61 -41.12
CA LYS A 428 17.33 35.20 -41.01
C LYS A 428 18.82 35.19 -40.74
N PHE A 429 19.24 34.63 -39.61
CA PHE A 429 20.65 34.34 -39.33
C PHE A 429 21.13 33.26 -40.32
N SER A 430 21.31 33.65 -41.57
CA SER A 430 21.79 32.80 -42.64
C SER A 430 23.30 32.82 -42.54
N LEU A 431 23.84 31.87 -41.78
CA LEU A 431 25.26 31.58 -41.81
C LEU A 431 25.70 31.41 -43.27
N SER A 432 26.80 32.05 -43.66
CA SER A 432 27.40 31.92 -45.00
C SER A 432 27.60 30.44 -45.34
N GLU A 433 27.46 30.06 -46.62
CA GLU A 433 27.76 28.69 -47.11
C GLU A 433 29.12 28.17 -46.61
N SER A 434 30.11 29.06 -46.47
CA SER A 434 31.43 28.73 -45.92
C SER A 434 31.40 28.31 -44.44
N SER A 435 30.51 28.91 -43.66
CA SER A 435 30.30 28.57 -42.24
C SER A 435 29.52 27.27 -42.08
N TRP A 436 28.54 27.00 -42.95
CA TRP A 436 27.84 25.72 -43.00
C TRP A 436 28.76 24.57 -43.36
N LEU A 437 29.64 24.73 -44.36
CA LEU A 437 30.64 23.74 -44.74
C LEU A 437 31.66 23.48 -43.63
N SER A 438 32.05 24.51 -42.89
CA SER A 438 32.97 24.40 -41.76
C SER A 438 32.34 23.66 -40.57
N LEU A 439 31.10 24.01 -40.21
CA LEU A 439 30.35 23.36 -39.13
C LEU A 439 30.06 21.89 -39.45
N SER A 440 29.61 21.59 -40.67
CA SER A 440 29.32 20.22 -41.08
C SER A 440 30.58 19.37 -41.20
N SER A 441 31.71 19.93 -41.66
CA SER A 441 33.01 19.24 -41.67
C SER A 441 33.51 18.95 -40.25
N ALA A 442 33.37 19.89 -39.32
CA ALA A 442 33.76 19.70 -37.92
C ALA A 442 32.91 18.62 -37.24
N LEU A 443 31.59 18.62 -37.46
CA LEU A 443 30.69 17.59 -36.96
C LEU A 443 30.98 16.20 -37.55
N ALA A 444 31.29 16.12 -38.84
CA ALA A 444 31.70 14.87 -39.49
C ALA A 444 33.00 14.32 -38.89
N LEU A 445 33.99 15.19 -38.63
CA LEU A 445 35.25 14.80 -37.99
C LEU A 445 35.02 14.28 -36.57
N LEU A 446 34.17 14.94 -35.78
CA LEU A 446 33.81 14.51 -34.43
C LEU A 446 33.10 13.15 -34.42
N LEU A 447 32.20 12.92 -35.38
CA LEU A 447 31.53 11.62 -35.53
C LEU A 447 32.51 10.51 -35.89
N VAL A 448 33.48 10.76 -36.77
CA VAL A 448 34.53 9.79 -37.12
C VAL A 448 35.41 9.49 -35.91
N LEU A 449 35.82 10.50 -35.14
CA LEU A 449 36.61 10.30 -33.92
C LEU A 449 35.84 9.51 -32.85
N SER A 450 34.55 9.77 -32.68
CA SER A 450 33.68 9.01 -31.78
C SER A 450 33.52 7.55 -32.21
N ALA A 451 33.32 7.31 -33.52
CA ALA A 451 33.22 5.97 -34.06
C ALA A 451 34.53 5.18 -33.89
N LEU A 452 35.69 5.81 -34.15
CA LEU A 452 37.00 5.19 -33.92
C LEU A 452 37.25 4.89 -32.43
N GLY A 453 36.85 5.79 -31.54
CA GLY A 453 36.91 5.57 -30.08
C GLY A 453 36.06 4.37 -29.64
N ASN A 454 34.83 4.28 -30.15
CA ASN A 454 33.93 3.16 -29.85
C ASN A 454 34.45 1.83 -30.42
N VAL A 455 35.05 1.83 -31.62
CA VAL A 455 35.72 0.64 -32.18
C VAL A 455 36.93 0.24 -31.32
N GLY A 456 37.72 1.21 -30.84
CA GLY A 456 38.82 0.98 -29.91
C GLY A 456 38.39 0.32 -28.59
N LEU A 457 37.30 0.80 -28.00
CA LEU A 457 36.69 0.22 -26.79
C LEU A 457 36.20 -1.21 -27.01
N VAL A 458 35.59 -1.50 -28.16
CA VAL A 458 35.12 -2.86 -28.50
C VAL A 458 36.29 -3.81 -28.75
N LEU A 459 37.38 -3.34 -29.36
CA LEU A 459 38.59 -4.14 -29.58
C LEU A 459 39.38 -4.37 -28.29
N GLN A 460 39.39 -3.42 -27.35
CA GLN A 460 39.95 -3.61 -26.01
C GLN A 460 39.11 -4.58 -25.16
N GLY A 461 37.77 -4.53 -25.26
CA GLY A 461 36.88 -5.48 -24.60
C GLY A 461 37.00 -6.94 -25.08
N ARG A 462 37.56 -7.17 -26.29
CA ARG A 462 37.85 -8.51 -26.82
C ARG A 462 39.25 -9.05 -26.50
N ARG A 463 40.16 -8.23 -25.95
CA ARG A 463 41.55 -8.62 -25.67
C ARG A 463 41.84 -9.00 -24.21
N GLN A 464 40.85 -8.98 -23.32
CA GLN A 464 41.02 -9.45 -21.94
C GLN A 464 40.70 -10.95 -21.84
N PRO A 465 41.68 -11.82 -21.53
CA PRO A 465 41.40 -13.19 -21.14
C PRO A 465 40.64 -13.16 -19.80
N ARG A 466 39.61 -13.99 -19.69
CA ARG A 466 38.95 -14.34 -18.42
C ARG A 466 40.00 -14.94 -17.48
N ASP A 467 40.45 -14.17 -16.51
CA ASP A 467 41.08 -14.72 -15.32
C ASP A 467 40.64 -13.90 -14.12
N ARG A 468 39.75 -14.48 -13.29
CA ARG A 468 39.48 -14.01 -11.93
C ARG A 468 39.06 -15.18 -11.04
N ASP A 469 40.07 -15.69 -10.35
CA ASP A 469 40.01 -16.17 -8.97
C ASP A 469 39.05 -15.34 -8.10
N TYR A 470 38.20 -16.02 -7.34
CA TYR A 470 37.45 -15.43 -6.24
C TYR A 470 38.25 -15.57 -4.95
N ARG A 471 38.82 -14.46 -4.44
CA ARG A 471 39.31 -14.38 -3.06
C ARG A 471 38.18 -13.90 -2.15
N TYR A 472 37.84 -14.73 -1.16
CA TYR A 472 36.96 -14.38 -0.04
C TYR A 472 37.64 -13.38 0.90
N HIS A 473 36.93 -12.31 1.26
CA HIS A 473 37.24 -11.50 2.45
C HIS A 473 36.11 -11.66 3.48
N PRO A 474 36.39 -12.15 4.70
CA PRO A 474 35.39 -12.21 5.76
C PRO A 474 35.18 -10.82 6.38
N LEU A 475 33.94 -10.35 6.38
CA LEU A 475 33.49 -9.12 7.05
C LEU A 475 33.34 -9.38 8.55
N ARG A 476 34.44 -9.26 9.29
CA ARG A 476 34.41 -8.65 10.63
C ARG A 476 34.98 -7.23 10.47
N ASP A 477 34.40 -6.31 11.22
CA ASP A 477 34.80 -4.90 11.36
C ASP A 477 34.18 -3.92 10.35
N ILE A 478 32.86 -3.73 10.48
CA ILE A 478 32.24 -2.42 10.27
C ILE A 478 31.28 -2.16 11.45
N ASN A 479 31.86 -2.04 12.64
CA ASN A 479 31.35 -1.13 13.67
C ASN A 479 32.42 -0.05 13.80
N GLY A 480 32.06 1.19 13.51
CA GLY A 480 32.88 2.37 13.72
C GLY A 480 31.98 3.50 14.19
N ASP A 481 32.06 3.76 15.49
CA ASP A 481 31.60 4.89 16.31
C ASP A 481 30.12 5.31 16.29
#